data_AF-A0A833N838-F1
#
_entry.id   AF-A0A833N838-F1
#
_cell.length_a   1.000
_cell.length_b   1.000
_cell.length_c   1.000
_cell.angle_alpha   90.00
_cell.angle_beta   90.00
_cell.angle_gamma   90.00
#
_symmetry.space_group_name_H-M   'P 1'
#
loop_
_entity.id
_entity.type
_entity.pdbx_description
1 polymer ?
#
loop_
_entity_poly.entity_id
_entity_poly.type
_entity_poly.pdbx_seq_one_letter_code
_entity_poly.pdbx_strand_id
1 'polypeptide(L)'
;MEAQKNKYSRGISRLIDSYTQEYINKEEFEQKIKSMKKQQEEITKQLNELISQRDMSSQLKLIIRNLEEFFSCIENNLETIDWLTKRAIIRMIVKRIEINLEDVNIVYRINELPSSEAGDINIMQHCSRSKKSAAGLDPLIPLYLFFK
;
A
#
# COMPACT_ATOMS: atom_id res chain seq x y z
N MET A 1 -26.10 8.84 3.15
CA MET A 1 -25.62 8.81 4.55
C MET A 1 -25.86 10.14 5.27
N GLU A 2 -25.28 11.25 4.82
CA GLU A 2 -25.39 12.56 5.51
C GLU A 2 -26.81 13.16 5.52
N ALA A 3 -27.52 13.08 4.39
CA ALA A 3 -28.93 13.45 4.32
C ALA A 3 -29.81 12.62 5.28
N GLN A 4 -29.42 11.37 5.56
CA GLN A 4 -30.14 10.44 6.43
C GLN A 4 -29.87 10.73 7.90
N LYS A 5 -28.62 11.06 8.27
CA LYS A 5 -28.26 11.61 9.60
C LYS A 5 -29.06 12.89 9.92
N ASN A 6 -29.15 13.80 8.95
CA ASN A 6 -29.92 15.05 9.10
C ASN A 6 -31.43 14.82 9.21
N LYS A 7 -31.95 13.72 8.64
CA LYS A 7 -33.35 13.31 8.78
C LYS A 7 -33.64 12.79 10.19
N TYR A 8 -32.76 11.98 10.77
CA TYR A 8 -32.89 11.49 12.14
C TYR A 8 -32.75 12.62 13.17
N SER A 9 -31.78 13.53 12.98
CA SER A 9 -31.63 14.71 13.84
C SER A 9 -32.91 15.56 13.90
N ARG A 10 -33.48 15.89 12.73
CA ARG A 10 -34.77 16.61 12.66
C ARG A 10 -35.94 15.83 13.24
N GLY A 11 -35.95 14.50 13.10
CA GLY A 11 -36.96 13.64 13.71
C GLY A 11 -36.89 13.64 15.24
N ILE A 12 -35.67 13.61 15.80
CA ILE A 12 -35.44 13.70 17.24
C ILE A 12 -35.90 15.07 17.78
N SER A 13 -35.59 16.18 17.10
CA SER A 13 -36.08 17.50 17.51
C SER A 13 -37.61 17.58 17.60
N ARG A 14 -38.31 17.07 16.57
CA ARG A 14 -39.79 17.05 16.58
C ARG A 14 -40.37 16.16 17.67
N LEU A 15 -39.70 15.06 17.99
CA LEU A 15 -40.12 14.15 19.05
C LEU A 15 -39.96 14.82 20.43
N ILE A 16 -38.91 15.62 20.62
CA ILE A 16 -38.72 16.45 21.82
C ILE A 16 -39.86 17.47 21.93
N ASP A 17 -40.19 18.18 20.85
CA ASP A 17 -41.28 19.17 20.84
C ASP A 17 -42.63 18.52 21.19
N SER A 18 -42.91 17.33 20.66
CA SER A 18 -44.17 16.61 20.91
C SER A 18 -44.31 16.10 22.35
N TYR A 19 -43.20 15.71 22.99
CA TYR A 19 -43.19 15.34 24.41
C TYR A 19 -43.37 16.58 25.31
N THR A 20 -42.74 17.71 24.94
CA THR A 20 -42.83 18.97 25.69
C THR A 20 -44.26 19.56 25.66
N GLN A 21 -45.02 19.23 24.62
CA GLN A 21 -46.44 19.61 24.45
C GLN A 21 -47.42 18.56 25.02
N GLU A 22 -46.94 17.57 25.78
CA GLU A 22 -47.73 16.48 26.41
C GLU A 22 -48.48 15.53 25.44
N TYR A 23 -48.20 15.59 24.14
CA TYR A 23 -48.87 14.72 23.15
C TYR A 23 -48.43 13.26 23.21
N ILE A 24 -47.33 12.96 23.92
CA ILE A 24 -46.73 11.61 24.02
C ILE A 24 -46.29 11.39 25.47
N ASN A 25 -46.56 10.20 26.02
CA ASN A 25 -46.10 9.84 27.36
C ASN A 25 -44.57 9.61 27.39
N LYS A 26 -44.00 9.67 28.59
CA LYS A 26 -42.55 9.55 28.81
C LYS A 26 -41.98 8.21 28.34
N GLU A 27 -42.68 7.11 28.58
CA GLU A 27 -42.25 5.76 28.17
C GLU A 27 -42.09 5.65 26.65
N GLU A 28 -43.08 6.15 25.89
CA GLU A 28 -43.06 6.14 24.43
C GLU A 28 -42.00 7.07 23.85
N PHE A 29 -41.77 8.22 24.49
CA PHE A 29 -40.69 9.13 24.13
C PHE A 29 -39.32 8.46 24.30
N GLU A 30 -39.07 7.85 25.47
CA GLU A 30 -37.80 7.19 25.79
C GLU A 30 -37.50 6.01 24.84
N GLN A 31 -38.51 5.20 24.51
CA GLN A 31 -38.33 4.11 23.55
C GLN A 31 -38.00 4.63 22.14
N LYS A 32 -38.74 5.64 21.66
CA LYS A 32 -38.54 6.20 20.31
C LYS A 32 -37.20 6.93 20.20
N ILE A 33 -36.83 7.76 21.17
CA ILE A 33 -35.55 8.50 21.13
C ILE A 33 -34.36 7.56 21.23
N LYS A 34 -34.47 6.48 22.04
CA LYS A 34 -33.43 5.45 22.15
C LYS A 34 -33.20 4.74 20.82
N SER A 35 -34.29 4.34 20.14
CA SER A 35 -34.21 3.72 18.81
C SER A 35 -33.60 4.66 17.78
N MET A 36 -34.05 5.92 17.72
CA MET A 36 -33.54 6.90 16.74
C MET A 36 -32.08 7.28 16.97
N LYS A 37 -31.64 7.42 18.24
CA LYS A 37 -30.23 7.65 18.58
C LYS A 37 -29.35 6.46 18.18
N LYS A 38 -29.81 5.23 18.44
CA LYS A 38 -29.11 4.00 18.02
C LYS A 38 -28.92 3.94 16.50
N GLN A 39 -29.97 4.28 15.74
CA GLN A 39 -29.89 4.34 14.27
C GLN A 39 -28.93 5.43 13.78
N GLN A 40 -28.90 6.59 14.45
CA GLN A 40 -27.99 7.67 14.12
C GLN A 40 -26.52 7.30 14.40
N GLU A 41 -26.26 6.58 15.49
CA GLU A 41 -24.94 6.08 15.85
C GLU A 41 -24.43 5.07 14.84
N GLU A 42 -25.27 4.12 14.42
CA GLU A 42 -24.93 3.12 13.39
C GLU A 42 -24.57 3.77 12.05
N ILE A 43 -25.36 4.73 11.57
CA ILE A 43 -25.08 5.46 10.33
C ILE A 43 -23.77 6.26 10.44
N THR A 44 -23.50 6.84 11.61
CA THR A 44 -22.26 7.60 11.85
C THR A 44 -21.05 6.68 11.83
N LYS A 45 -21.16 5.49 12.42
CA LYS A 45 -20.12 4.47 12.40
C LYS A 45 -19.78 4.04 10.97
N GLN A 46 -20.78 3.69 10.18
CA GLN A 46 -20.60 3.29 8.78
C GLN A 46 -19.97 4.40 7.93
N LEU A 47 -20.34 5.66 8.18
CA LEU A 47 -19.73 6.82 7.50
C LEU A 47 -18.24 6.94 7.85
N ASN A 48 -17.88 6.79 9.12
CA ASN A 48 -16.48 6.85 9.56
C ASN A 48 -15.64 5.69 8.99
N GLU A 49 -16.21 4.49 8.90
CA GLU A 49 -15.55 3.34 8.27
C GLU A 49 -15.27 3.60 6.78
N LEU A 50 -16.23 4.16 6.04
CA LEU A 50 -16.04 4.52 4.63
C LEU A 50 -15.00 5.63 4.44
N ILE A 51 -14.96 6.62 5.34
CA ILE A 51 -13.92 7.66 5.32
C ILE A 51 -12.55 7.03 5.56
N SER A 52 -12.42 6.17 6.58
CA SER A 52 -11.15 5.50 6.89
C SER A 52 -10.65 4.64 5.72
N GLN A 53 -11.54 3.90 5.06
CA GLN A 53 -11.22 3.13 3.85
C GLN A 53 -10.76 4.03 2.69
N ARG A 54 -11.47 5.15 2.48
CA ARG A 54 -11.09 6.15 1.46
C ARG A 54 -9.72 6.74 1.76
N ASP A 55 -9.44 7.09 3.01
CA ASP A 55 -8.18 7.68 3.43
C ASP A 55 -7.02 6.70 3.25
N MET A 56 -7.22 5.43 3.62
CA MET A 56 -6.25 4.36 3.37
C MET A 56 -5.97 4.20 1.86
N SER A 57 -7.01 4.18 1.03
CA SER A 57 -6.85 4.12 -0.43
C SER A 57 -6.10 5.34 -0.98
N SER A 58 -6.36 6.53 -0.43
CA SER A 58 -5.67 7.77 -0.81
C SER A 58 -4.19 7.72 -0.45
N GLN A 59 -3.84 7.22 0.74
CA GLN A 59 -2.45 7.04 1.17
C GLN A 59 -1.70 6.07 0.25
N LEU A 60 -2.32 4.93 -0.09
CA LEU A 60 -1.72 3.97 -1.03
C LEU A 60 -1.49 4.60 -2.41
N LYS A 61 -2.47 5.35 -2.94
CA LYS A 61 -2.32 6.08 -4.20
C LYS A 61 -1.17 7.09 -4.15
N LEU A 62 -0.99 7.79 -3.02
CA LEU A 62 0.11 8.72 -2.84
C LEU A 62 1.46 7.99 -2.86
N ILE A 63 1.57 6.85 -2.18
CA ILE A 63 2.78 6.02 -2.20
C ILE A 63 3.10 5.57 -3.63
N ILE A 64 2.11 5.02 -4.35
CA ILE A 64 2.28 4.58 -5.74
C ILE A 64 2.76 5.74 -6.61
N ARG A 65 2.08 6.89 -6.53
CA ARG A 65 2.45 8.07 -7.30
C ARG A 65 3.88 8.54 -6.98
N ASN A 66 4.26 8.59 -5.72
CA ASN A 66 5.62 8.98 -5.33
C ASN A 66 6.66 7.99 -5.87
N LEU A 67 6.34 6.69 -5.92
CA LEU A 67 7.21 5.68 -6.53
C LEU A 67 7.30 5.85 -8.05
N GLU A 68 6.20 6.17 -8.73
CA GLU A 68 6.17 6.46 -10.17
C GLU A 68 6.99 7.72 -10.52
N GLU A 69 6.84 8.79 -9.73
CA GLU A 69 7.61 10.03 -9.88
C GLU A 69 9.10 9.78 -9.63
N PHE A 70 9.43 8.98 -8.60
CA PHE A 70 10.80 8.58 -8.31
C PHE A 70 11.41 7.75 -9.45
N PHE A 71 10.66 6.75 -9.96
CA PHE A 71 11.11 5.94 -11.08
C PHE A 71 11.35 6.78 -12.33
N SER A 72 10.42 7.67 -12.66
CA SER A 72 10.55 8.60 -13.79
C SER A 72 11.75 9.52 -13.62
N CYS A 73 12.01 9.98 -12.39
CA CYS A 73 13.18 10.80 -12.10
C CYS A 73 14.48 10.02 -12.34
N ILE A 74 14.56 8.76 -11.88
CA ILE A 74 15.71 7.91 -12.16
C ILE A 74 15.86 7.69 -13.66
N GLU A 75 14.82 7.19 -14.34
CA GLU A 75 14.88 6.85 -15.77
C GLU A 75 15.36 8.02 -16.64
N ASN A 76 14.80 9.21 -16.42
CA ASN A 76 15.13 10.40 -17.21
C ASN A 76 16.50 10.99 -16.89
N ASN A 77 17.03 10.77 -15.69
CA ASN A 77 18.27 11.41 -15.24
C ASN A 77 19.43 10.42 -15.09
N LEU A 78 19.21 9.12 -15.24
CA LEU A 78 20.23 8.10 -14.97
C LEU A 78 21.45 8.28 -15.87
N GLU A 79 21.30 8.76 -17.12
CA GLU A 79 22.45 9.00 -17.99
C GLU A 79 23.27 10.22 -17.56
N THR A 80 22.61 11.28 -17.11
CA THR A 80 23.19 12.61 -16.82
C THR A 80 23.67 12.77 -15.38
N ILE A 81 23.19 11.95 -14.45
CA ILE A 81 23.58 11.95 -13.03
C ILE A 81 25.07 11.57 -12.86
N ASP A 82 25.69 12.15 -11.82
CA ASP A 82 27.09 11.90 -11.47
C ASP A 82 27.33 10.45 -11.00
N TRP A 83 28.58 10.01 -11.12
CA TRP A 83 28.97 8.63 -10.81
C TRP A 83 28.67 8.21 -9.37
N LEU A 84 28.84 9.11 -8.39
CA LEU A 84 28.62 8.77 -6.98
C LEU A 84 27.14 8.50 -6.72
N THR A 85 26.25 9.30 -7.28
CA THR A 85 24.80 9.12 -7.16
C THR A 85 24.33 7.88 -7.91
N LYS A 86 24.82 7.62 -9.13
CA LYS A 86 24.57 6.34 -9.85
C LYS A 86 24.94 5.13 -8.99
N ARG A 87 26.13 5.18 -8.39
CA ARG A 87 26.65 4.12 -7.50
C ARG A 87 25.79 3.98 -6.25
N ALA A 88 25.32 5.07 -5.66
CA ALA A 88 24.42 5.04 -4.51
C ALA A 88 23.08 4.37 -4.84
N ILE A 89 22.48 4.70 -5.99
CA ILE A 89 21.24 4.09 -6.49
C ILE A 89 21.43 2.58 -6.66
N ILE A 90 22.50 2.14 -7.34
CA ILE A 90 22.81 0.71 -7.54
C ILE A 90 22.94 0.00 -6.19
N ARG A 91 23.67 0.57 -5.24
CA ARG A 91 23.85 -0.03 -3.90
C ARG A 91 22.56 -0.14 -3.11
N MET A 92 21.59 0.73 -3.37
CA MET A 92 20.29 0.69 -2.71
C MET A 92 19.44 -0.50 -3.18
N ILE A 93 19.55 -0.89 -4.45
CA ILE A 93 18.68 -1.92 -5.06
C ILE A 93 19.38 -3.28 -5.17
N VAL A 94 20.70 -3.30 -5.30
CA VAL A 94 21.51 -4.52 -5.42
C VAL A 94 21.93 -5.03 -4.03
N LYS A 95 21.64 -6.29 -3.76
CA LYS A 95 22.06 -7.03 -2.56
C LYS A 95 23.50 -7.53 -2.72
N ARG A 96 23.78 -8.20 -3.85
CA ARG A 96 25.13 -8.67 -4.23
C ARG A 96 25.22 -8.90 -5.73
N ILE A 97 26.44 -8.96 -6.24
CA ILE A 97 26.76 -9.32 -7.61
C ILE A 97 27.58 -10.61 -7.54
N GLU A 98 27.11 -11.64 -8.22
CA GLU A 98 27.75 -12.94 -8.35
C GLU A 98 28.40 -13.00 -9.72
N ILE A 99 29.71 -13.28 -9.77
CA ILE A 99 30.47 -13.39 -11.02
C ILE A 99 30.84 -14.84 -11.19
N ASN A 100 30.34 -15.46 -12.26
CA ASN A 100 30.67 -16.83 -12.64
C ASN A 100 31.57 -16.82 -13.87
N LEU A 101 31.95 -18.02 -14.33
CA LEU A 101 32.83 -18.20 -15.49
C LEU A 101 32.19 -17.71 -16.80
N GLU A 102 30.88 -17.89 -16.96
CA GLU A 102 30.17 -17.60 -18.21
C GLU A 102 29.26 -16.36 -18.10
N ASP A 103 28.87 -15.99 -16.88
CA ASP A 103 27.83 -15.00 -16.65
C ASP A 103 28.04 -14.17 -15.37
N VAL A 104 27.29 -13.06 -15.30
CA VAL A 104 27.21 -12.20 -14.13
C VAL A 104 25.76 -12.20 -13.66
N ASN A 105 25.53 -12.61 -12.42
CA ASN A 105 24.22 -12.63 -11.81
C ASN A 105 24.08 -11.47 -10.80
N ILE A 106 22.99 -10.70 -10.91
CA ILE A 106 22.71 -9.55 -10.05
C ILE A 106 21.58 -9.93 -9.09
N VAL A 107 21.89 -10.02 -7.81
CA VAL A 107 20.91 -10.33 -6.77
C VAL A 107 20.33 -9.03 -6.20
N TYR A 108 19.04 -8.81 -6.41
CA TYR A 108 18.33 -7.62 -5.92
C TYR A 108 17.79 -7.78 -4.49
N ARG A 109 17.51 -6.66 -3.82
CA ARG A 109 17.00 -6.65 -2.44
C ARG A 109 15.49 -6.92 -2.32
N ILE A 110 14.73 -6.90 -3.42
CA ILE A 110 13.25 -6.95 -3.43
C ILE A 110 12.69 -8.37 -3.28
N ASN A 111 13.53 -9.41 -3.35
CA ASN A 111 13.11 -10.82 -3.40
C ASN A 111 12.55 -11.40 -2.06
N GLU A 112 12.30 -10.57 -1.05
CA GLU A 112 11.84 -11.02 0.28
C GLU A 112 10.42 -10.53 0.61
N LEU A 113 9.54 -10.39 -0.40
CA LEU A 113 8.11 -10.36 -0.10
C LEU A 113 7.71 -11.73 0.46
N PRO A 114 6.95 -11.82 1.57
CA PRO A 114 6.40 -13.10 2.01
C PRO A 114 5.56 -13.64 0.85
N SER A 115 6.01 -14.77 0.30
CA SER A 115 5.29 -15.49 -0.74
C SER A 115 3.90 -15.80 -0.19
N SER A 116 2.91 -15.01 -0.60
CA SER A 116 1.56 -15.55 -0.72
C SER A 116 1.68 -16.77 -1.63
N GLU A 117 0.94 -17.84 -1.35
CA GLU A 117 0.94 -19.11 -2.07
C GLU A 117 0.40 -18.96 -3.52
N ALA A 118 1.00 -18.08 -4.30
CA ALA A 118 0.80 -17.93 -5.73
C ALA A 118 2.13 -18.36 -6.36
N GLY A 119 2.04 -19.48 -7.09
CA GLY A 119 3.18 -20.32 -7.49
C GLY A 119 4.39 -19.58 -8.03
N ASP A 120 5.55 -20.19 -7.78
CA ASP A 120 6.85 -19.94 -8.38
C ASP A 120 6.86 -18.74 -9.33
N ILE A 121 7.08 -17.56 -8.77
CA ILE A 121 7.67 -16.48 -9.57
C ILE A 121 9.14 -16.88 -9.73
N ASN A 122 9.35 -17.90 -10.56
CA ASN A 122 10.64 -18.29 -11.10
C ASN A 122 11.10 -17.11 -11.96
N ILE A 123 11.70 -16.11 -11.33
CA ILE A 123 12.43 -15.03 -12.00
C ILE A 123 13.77 -15.64 -12.44
N MET A 124 13.72 -16.67 -13.28
CA MET A 124 14.83 -17.14 -14.08
C MET A 124 14.89 -16.26 -15.33
N GLN A 125 15.49 -15.08 -15.21
CA GLN A 125 15.81 -14.28 -16.38
C GLN A 125 17.22 -14.63 -16.85
N HIS A 126 17.30 -15.71 -17.63
CA HIS A 126 18.45 -16.00 -18.46
C HIS A 126 18.62 -14.88 -19.50
N CYS A 127 19.68 -14.10 -19.38
CA CYS A 127 20.24 -13.37 -20.51
C CYS A 127 20.77 -14.38 -21.53
N SER A 128 19.90 -14.83 -22.42
CA SER A 128 20.23 -15.81 -23.45
C SER A 128 21.14 -15.17 -24.50
N ARG A 129 22.46 -15.30 -24.33
CA ARG A 129 23.41 -15.15 -25.43
C ARG A 129 23.90 -16.55 -25.82
N SER A 130 23.34 -17.03 -26.92
CA SER A 130 23.56 -18.35 -27.54
C SER A 130 25.04 -18.77 -27.59
N LYS A 131 25.41 -19.91 -26.98
CA LYS A 131 25.76 -21.21 -27.64
C LYS A 131 26.42 -22.23 -26.67
N LYS A 132 25.93 -23.48 -26.75
CA LYS A 132 26.51 -24.81 -26.39
C LYS A 132 27.65 -24.91 -25.35
N SER A 133 27.26 -25.43 -24.18
CA SER A 133 27.88 -26.44 -23.27
C SER A 133 29.40 -26.70 -23.31
N ALA A 134 30.07 -26.58 -22.15
CA ALA A 134 30.53 -27.74 -21.36
C ALA A 134 31.19 -27.35 -20.01
N ALA A 135 30.60 -27.88 -18.93
CA ALA A 135 31.13 -28.31 -17.63
C ALA A 135 32.47 -27.77 -17.06
N GLY A 136 32.42 -27.31 -15.80
CA GLY A 136 33.57 -27.30 -14.88
C GLY A 136 33.36 -26.40 -13.65
N LEU A 137 33.40 -26.99 -12.46
CA LEU A 137 33.28 -26.34 -11.14
C LEU A 137 34.54 -25.52 -10.76
N ASP A 138 34.36 -24.56 -9.83
CA ASP A 138 35.34 -23.84 -8.95
C ASP A 138 35.57 -22.34 -9.25
N PRO A 139 36.01 -21.51 -8.28
CA PRO A 139 35.46 -21.26 -6.94
C PRO A 139 35.07 -19.78 -6.75
N LEU A 140 34.02 -19.52 -5.98
CA LEU A 140 33.52 -18.18 -5.65
C LEU A 140 34.59 -17.32 -4.95
N ILE A 141 34.99 -16.20 -5.57
CA ILE A 141 35.64 -15.09 -4.90
C ILE A 141 34.54 -14.12 -4.45
N PRO A 142 34.30 -13.94 -3.15
CA PRO A 142 33.39 -12.91 -2.67
C PRO A 142 34.08 -11.54 -2.83
N LEU A 143 33.55 -10.68 -3.70
CA LEU A 143 34.01 -9.30 -3.85
C LEU A 143 33.58 -8.42 -2.67
N TYR A 144 34.09 -8.71 -1.47
CA TYR A 144 34.00 -7.77 -0.33
C TYR A 144 34.90 -6.53 -0.50
N LEU A 145 35.65 -6.40 -1.61
CA LEU A 145 36.66 -5.36 -1.77
C LEU A 145 36.45 -4.35 -2.91
N PHE A 146 35.44 -4.49 -3.77
CA PHE A 146 35.30 -3.59 -4.94
C PHE A 146 34.39 -2.38 -4.75
N PHE A 147 33.91 -2.17 -3.53
CA PHE A 147 32.84 -1.23 -3.26
C PHE A 147 33.11 -0.30 -2.07
N LYS A 148 34.38 0.10 -1.89
CA LYS A 148 34.78 1.27 -1.08
C LYS A 148 34.91 2.54 -1.91
#